data_AF-A0A2M7R5F0-F1
#
_entry.id   AF-A0A2M7R5F0-F1
#
_cell.length_a   1.000
_cell.length_b   1.000
_cell.length_c   1.000
_cell.angle_alpha   90.00
_cell.angle_beta   90.00
_cell.angle_gamma   90.00
#
_symmetry.space_group_name_H-M   'P 1'
#
loop_
_entity.id
_entity.type
_entity.pdbx_description
1 polymer ?
#
loop_
_entity_poly.entity_id
_entity_poly.type
_entity_poly.pdbx_seq_one_letter_code
_entity_poly.pdbx_strand_id
1 'polypeptide(L)'
;MGLKRFQPENFYLECTTVWSFPKRGNWATHRSDYQGNWSPQVVRNLILRYSQEGDTILDQMVGGGTTLKEDIIKVQHNCKATGFWVKKSKLYNFLLLIMHEHLFVFQKSLKELCLRSQS
;
A
#
# COMPACT_ATOMS: atom_id res chain seq x y z
N MET A 1 -13.14 -17.72 -3.91
CA MET A 1 -12.37 -17.87 -2.65
C MET A 1 -12.28 -16.50 -2.01
N GLY A 2 -13.03 -16.26 -0.92
CA GLY A 2 -13.16 -14.93 -0.31
C GLY A 2 -11.95 -14.52 0.55
N LEU A 3 -11.85 -13.22 0.86
CA LEU A 3 -10.83 -12.68 1.78
C LEU A 3 -10.94 -13.35 3.15
N LYS A 4 -9.87 -14.05 3.57
CA LYS A 4 -9.83 -14.69 4.88
C LYS A 4 -9.49 -13.69 6.00
N ARG A 5 -8.50 -12.81 5.78
CA ARG A 5 -7.94 -11.89 6.81
C ARG A 5 -7.36 -10.62 6.17
N PHE A 6 -7.46 -9.48 6.84
CA PHE A 6 -6.88 -8.20 6.37
C PHE A 6 -5.49 -7.90 6.96
N GLN A 7 -5.17 -8.45 8.13
CA GLN A 7 -3.91 -8.21 8.83
C GLN A 7 -3.14 -9.52 9.07
N PRO A 8 -1.80 -9.44 9.22
CA PRO A 8 -1.00 -10.54 9.73
C PRO A 8 -1.31 -10.82 11.21
N GLU A 9 -1.28 -12.09 11.64
CA GLU A 9 -1.59 -12.46 13.04
C GLU A 9 -0.49 -12.06 14.04
N ASN A 10 0.79 -12.16 13.64
CA ASN A 10 1.93 -11.95 14.54
C ASN A 10 2.94 -10.98 13.89
N PHE A 11 2.53 -9.75 13.62
CA PHE A 11 3.44 -8.72 13.14
C PHE A 11 3.92 -7.83 14.28
N TYR A 12 5.23 -7.80 14.48
CA TYR A 12 5.89 -6.87 15.38
C TYR A 12 6.64 -5.83 14.54
N LEU A 13 6.60 -4.57 14.98
CA LEU A 13 7.38 -3.52 14.35
C LEU A 13 8.84 -3.76 14.70
N GLU A 14 9.59 -4.36 13.78
CA GLU A 14 11.04 -4.49 13.92
C GLU A 14 11.62 -3.10 13.99
N CYS A 15 12.45 -2.77 14.99
CA CYS A 15 13.10 -1.46 15.18
C CYS A 15 14.58 -1.43 14.76
N THR A 16 15.20 -2.60 14.57
CA THR A 16 16.61 -2.78 14.21
C THR A 16 16.91 -2.39 12.76
N THR A 17 18.19 -2.44 12.35
CA THR A 17 18.63 -2.22 10.96
C THR A 17 18.59 -3.48 10.10
N VAL A 18 18.59 -4.66 10.72
CA VAL A 18 18.53 -5.97 10.05
C VAL A 18 17.21 -6.65 10.40
N TRP A 19 16.40 -6.98 9.39
CA TRP A 19 15.08 -7.60 9.57
C TRP A 19 15.06 -9.02 9.01
N SER A 20 14.38 -9.92 9.71
CA SER A 20 14.21 -11.30 9.29
C SER A 20 12.74 -11.69 9.24
N PHE A 21 12.27 -12.05 8.05
CA PHE A 21 10.88 -12.39 7.78
C PHE A 21 10.82 -13.79 7.15
N PRO A 22 10.82 -14.87 7.95
CA PRO A 22 10.93 -16.24 7.43
C PRO A 22 9.71 -16.65 6.60
N LYS A 23 8.57 -16.00 6.81
CA LYS A 23 7.35 -16.20 6.03
C LYS A 23 6.87 -14.85 5.52
N ARG A 24 6.68 -14.74 4.20
CA ARG A 24 6.07 -13.58 3.56
C ARG A 24 4.68 -13.24 4.12
N GLY A 25 3.94 -14.30 4.47
CA GLY A 25 2.53 -14.25 4.86
C GLY A 25 1.59 -14.08 3.67
N ASN A 26 0.36 -14.55 3.86
CA ASN A 26 -0.71 -14.55 2.85
C ASN A 26 -1.97 -13.94 3.50
N TRP A 27 -1.98 -12.63 3.63
CA TRP A 27 -3.16 -11.86 4.07
C TRP A 27 -3.64 -10.93 2.97
N ALA A 28 -4.86 -10.44 3.16
CA ALA A 28 -5.57 -9.54 2.24
C ALA A 28 -5.53 -10.05 0.79
N THR A 29 -5.05 -9.23 -0.14
CA THR A 29 -4.98 -9.49 -1.58
C THR A 29 -3.54 -9.66 -2.07
N HIS A 30 -2.58 -9.91 -1.17
CA HIS A 30 -1.20 -10.14 -1.56
C HIS A 30 -1.09 -11.46 -2.33
N ARG A 31 -0.50 -11.38 -3.52
CA ARG A 31 -0.18 -12.53 -4.36
C ARG A 31 1.31 -12.51 -4.69
N SER A 32 1.90 -13.69 -4.83
CA SER A 32 3.30 -13.86 -5.15
C SER A 32 3.60 -13.94 -6.65
N ASP A 33 2.56 -13.80 -7.48
CA ASP A 33 2.60 -14.09 -8.92
C ASP A 33 3.60 -13.22 -9.70
N TYR A 34 3.89 -12.01 -9.21
CA TYR A 34 4.87 -11.10 -9.81
C TYR A 34 6.30 -11.42 -9.34
N GLN A 35 7.24 -11.63 -10.28
CA GLN A 35 8.65 -11.89 -9.95
C GLN A 35 9.34 -10.62 -9.43
N GLY A 36 10.22 -10.76 -8.43
CA GLY A 36 10.91 -9.61 -7.83
C GLY A 36 10.02 -8.75 -6.92
N ASN A 37 8.90 -9.28 -6.45
CA ASN A 37 8.11 -8.60 -5.42
C ASN A 37 8.79 -8.67 -4.05
N TRP A 38 8.70 -7.58 -3.30
CA TRP A 38 9.07 -7.55 -1.89
C TRP A 38 8.01 -8.16 -0.97
N SER A 39 8.46 -8.61 0.21
CA SER A 39 7.59 -9.17 1.25
C SER A 39 6.69 -8.06 1.84
N PRO A 40 5.36 -8.26 1.94
CA PRO A 40 4.44 -7.28 2.51
C PRO A 40 4.83 -6.85 3.94
N GLN A 41 5.51 -7.71 4.71
CA GLN A 41 6.00 -7.38 6.05
C GLN A 41 7.04 -6.25 6.04
N VAL A 42 7.92 -6.22 5.04
CA VAL A 42 8.95 -5.19 4.88
C VAL A 42 8.29 -3.85 4.59
N VAL A 43 7.33 -3.85 3.66
CA VAL A 43 6.54 -2.68 3.27
C VAL A 43 5.82 -2.11 4.47
N ARG A 44 5.11 -2.97 5.19
CA ARG A 44 4.33 -2.60 6.37
C ARG A 44 5.21 -1.96 7.43
N ASN A 45 6.41 -2.49 7.66
CA ASN A 45 7.35 -1.91 8.60
C ASN A 45 7.79 -0.50 8.18
N LEU A 46 8.13 -0.30 6.91
CA LEU A 46 8.51 1.01 6.38
C LEU A 46 7.38 2.03 6.48
N ILE A 47 6.18 1.66 6.03
CA ILE A 47 5.01 2.54 6.06
C ILE A 47 4.71 2.92 7.52
N LEU A 48 4.66 1.97 8.44
CA LEU A 48 4.36 2.26 9.85
C LEU A 48 5.45 3.08 10.55
N ARG A 49 6.71 2.98 10.11
CA ARG A 49 7.84 3.75 10.67
C ARG A 49 7.92 5.18 10.14
N TYR A 50 7.70 5.37 8.85
CA TYR A 50 8.06 6.61 8.16
C TYR A 50 6.88 7.41 7.62
N SER A 51 5.65 6.94 7.79
CA SER A 51 4.46 7.66 7.31
C SER A 51 3.32 7.64 8.32
N GLN A 52 2.57 8.73 8.36
CA GLN A 52 1.34 8.88 9.14
C GLN A 52 0.12 8.83 8.23
N GLU A 53 -1.07 8.99 8.79
CA GLU A 53 -2.30 9.10 8.01
C GLU A 53 -2.35 10.46 7.32
N GLY A 54 -2.62 10.47 6.01
CA GLY A 54 -2.64 11.69 5.19
C GLY A 54 -1.33 11.99 4.45
N ASP A 55 -0.25 11.26 4.72
CA ASP A 55 1.01 11.37 3.98
C ASP A 55 0.91 10.70 2.60
N THR A 56 1.58 11.28 1.61
CA THR A 56 1.65 10.72 0.24
C THR A 56 2.84 9.77 0.12
N ILE A 57 2.58 8.52 -0.25
CA ILE A 57 3.60 7.51 -0.53
C ILE A 57 3.80 7.39 -2.05
N LEU A 58 5.05 7.50 -2.50
CA LEU A 58 5.42 7.34 -3.90
C LEU A 58 6.23 6.05 -4.10
N ASP A 59 5.79 5.22 -5.04
CA ASP A 59 6.53 4.06 -5.52
C ASP A 59 6.55 4.06 -7.05
N GLN A 60 7.69 4.45 -7.62
CA GLN A 60 7.87 4.52 -9.08
C GLN A 60 8.02 3.12 -9.71
N MET A 61 8.38 2.11 -8.92
CA MET A 61 8.65 0.75 -9.37
C MET A 61 7.62 -0.22 -8.78
N VAL A 62 6.35 0.15 -8.95
CA VAL A 62 5.19 -0.49 -8.29
C VAL A 62 5.15 -2.02 -8.44
N GLY A 63 5.66 -2.56 -9.55
CA GLY A 63 5.68 -3.99 -9.82
C GLY A 63 4.33 -4.65 -9.56
N GLY A 64 4.28 -5.61 -8.63
CA GLY A 64 3.05 -6.29 -8.20
C GLY A 64 2.09 -5.48 -7.32
N GLY A 65 2.34 -4.19 -7.08
CA GLY A 65 1.48 -3.29 -6.31
C GLY A 65 1.43 -3.58 -4.81
N THR A 66 2.48 -4.18 -4.25
CA THR A 66 2.51 -4.54 -2.82
C THR A 66 2.45 -3.31 -1.92
N THR A 67 3.10 -2.22 -2.33
CA THR A 67 3.15 -0.93 -1.64
C THR A 67 1.76 -0.31 -1.50
N LEU A 68 1.07 -0.17 -2.63
CA LEU A 68 -0.29 0.35 -2.69
C LEU A 68 -1.27 -0.50 -1.87
N LYS A 69 -1.15 -1.83 -1.92
CA LYS A 69 -2.00 -2.73 -1.13
C LYS A 69 -1.81 -2.51 0.37
N GLU A 70 -0.58 -2.40 0.85
CA GLU A 70 -0.33 -2.17 2.28
C GLU A 70 -0.76 -0.77 2.73
N ASP A 71 -0.61 0.25 1.90
CA ASP A 71 -1.08 1.60 2.20
C ASP A 71 -2.62 1.65 2.35
N ILE A 72 -3.34 1.02 1.40
CA ILE A 72 -4.80 0.87 1.50
C ILE A 72 -5.17 0.09 2.77
N ILE A 73 -4.48 -1.02 3.09
CA ILE A 73 -4.75 -1.82 4.29
C ILE A 73 -4.52 -1.00 5.57
N LYS A 74 -3.50 -0.14 5.61
CA LYS A 74 -3.23 0.78 6.73
C LYS A 74 -4.40 1.74 6.95
N VAL A 75 -4.86 2.41 5.89
CA VAL A 75 -5.97 3.38 5.98
C VAL A 75 -7.29 2.67 6.29
N GLN A 76 -7.60 1.59 5.57
CA GLN A 76 -8.87 0.86 5.68
C GLN A 76 -9.10 0.29 7.09
N HIS A 77 -8.04 -0.01 7.84
CA HIS A 77 -8.13 -0.41 9.24
C HIS A 77 -8.84 0.63 10.13
N ASN A 78 -8.71 1.92 9.82
CA ASN A 78 -9.33 3.00 10.59
C ASN A 78 -10.74 3.35 10.09
N CYS A 79 -11.10 2.92 8.87
CA CYS A 79 -12.38 3.27 8.26
C CYS A 79 -13.52 2.37 8.75
N LYS A 80 -14.59 2.97 9.29
CA LYS A 80 -15.83 2.28 9.62
C LYS A 80 -16.72 2.20 8.38
N ALA A 81 -16.74 1.05 7.70
CA ALA A 81 -17.64 0.79 6.58
C ALA A 81 -18.97 0.17 7.04
N THR A 82 -20.06 0.46 6.33
CA THR A 82 -21.36 -0.19 6.54
C THR A 82 -21.24 -1.70 6.33
N GLY A 83 -21.90 -2.51 7.17
CA GLY A 83 -21.78 -3.98 7.13
C GLY A 83 -22.11 -4.63 5.78
N PHE A 84 -22.92 -3.98 4.94
CA PHE A 84 -23.17 -4.39 3.56
C PHE A 84 -21.89 -4.47 2.72
N TRP A 85 -21.10 -3.39 2.77
CA TRP A 85 -19.87 -3.24 2.03
C TRP A 85 -18.82 -4.24 2.53
N VAL A 86 -18.72 -4.43 3.87
CA VAL A 86 -17.90 -5.46 4.54
C VAL A 86 -18.14 -6.86 3.97
N LYS A 87 -19.41 -7.26 3.79
CA LYS A 87 -19.78 -8.57 3.24
C LYS A 87 -19.40 -8.70 1.76
N LYS A 88 -19.65 -7.66 0.96
CA LYS A 88 -19.40 -7.65 -0.49
C LYS A 88 -17.91 -7.75 -0.85
N SER A 89 -17.02 -7.04 -0.16
CA SER A 89 -15.58 -7.15 -0.44
C SER A 89 -15.00 -8.50 -0.06
N LYS A 90 -15.45 -9.09 1.06
CA LYS A 90 -15.06 -10.46 1.40
C LYS A 90 -15.50 -11.45 0.34
N LEU A 91 -16.69 -11.26 -0.25
CA LEU A 91 -17.23 -12.10 -1.32
C LEU A 91 -16.41 -11.98 -2.61
N TYR A 92 -16.15 -10.75 -3.07
CA TYR A 92 -15.50 -10.47 -4.35
C TYR A 92 -13.98 -10.27 -4.27
N ASN A 93 -13.39 -10.43 -3.08
CA ASN A 93 -11.95 -10.35 -2.85
C ASN A 93 -11.30 -9.03 -3.29
N PHE A 94 -11.98 -7.90 -3.04
CA PHE A 94 -11.44 -6.55 -3.25
C PHE A 94 -11.30 -5.81 -1.92
N LEU A 95 -10.36 -4.86 -1.83
CA LEU A 95 -10.18 -4.02 -0.64
C LEU A 95 -11.32 -3.01 -0.55
N LEU A 96 -11.94 -2.91 0.62
CA LEU A 96 -13.12 -2.09 0.83
C LEU A 96 -12.75 -0.63 0.89
N LEU A 97 -13.44 0.16 0.07
CA LEU A 97 -13.26 1.59 -0.11
C LEU A 97 -12.08 1.87 -1.03
N ILE A 98 -12.44 2.22 -2.27
CA ILE A 98 -11.67 3.16 -3.07
C ILE A 98 -11.63 4.45 -2.24
N MET A 99 -10.66 4.58 -1.35
CA MET A 99 -10.32 5.88 -0.78
C MET A 99 -8.99 6.28 -1.41
N HIS A 100 -9.10 7.41 -2.13
CA HIS A 100 -8.07 8.11 -2.88
C HIS A 100 -7.58 7.38 -4.13
N GLU A 101 -8.17 7.78 -5.25
CA GLU A 101 -7.42 7.89 -6.49
C GLU A 101 -6.10 8.61 -6.16
N HIS A 102 -4.99 7.86 -6.09
CA HIS A 102 -3.65 8.44 -6.21
C HIS A 102 -3.47 8.84 -7.67
N LEU A 103 -4.28 9.80 -8.13
CA LEU A 103 -4.13 10.40 -9.44
C LEU A 103 -2.87 11.28 -9.34
N PHE A 104 -1.73 10.73 -9.76
CA PHE A 104 -0.49 11.50 -9.86
C PHE A 104 -0.66 12.56 -10.95
N VAL A 105 -1.15 13.74 -10.57
CA VAL A 105 -1.15 14.91 -11.44
C VAL A 105 0.25 15.51 -11.41
N PHE A 106 1.05 15.18 -12.42
CA PHE A 106 2.34 15.84 -12.64
C PHE A 106 2.07 17.28 -13.10
N GLN A 107 2.01 18.22 -12.17
CA GLN A 107 1.97 19.63 -12.52
C GLN A 107 3.39 20.09 -12.90
N LYS A 108 3.62 20.30 -14.20
CA LYS A 108 4.84 20.98 -14.66
C LYS A 108 4.78 22.42 -14.14
N SER A 109 5.69 22.79 -13.25
CA SER A 109 5.80 24.20 -12.83
C SER A 109 6.24 25.03 -14.04
N LEU A 110 5.48 26.08 -14.39
CA LEU A 110 5.81 26.96 -15.53
C LEU A 110 7.10 27.77 -15.31
N LYS A 111 7.70 27.73 -14.11
CA LYS A 111 8.96 28.43 -13.82
C LYS A 111 10.17 27.86 -14.56
N GLU A 112 10.14 26.61 -15.01
CA GLU A 112 11.24 25.99 -15.76
C GLU A 112 11.15 26.15 -17.29
N LEU A 113 10.04 26.66 -17.82
CA LEU A 113 9.86 26.85 -19.27
C LEU A 113 10.54 28.14 -19.78
N CYS A 114 10.74 29.14 -18.94
CA CYS A 114 11.38 30.40 -19.34
C CYS A 114 12.92 30.33 -19.33
N LEU A 115 13.52 29.43 -18.54
CA LEU A 115 14.98 29.26 -18.43
C LEU A 115 15.62 28.45 -19.57
N ARG A 116 14.82 27.82 -20.44
CA ARG A 116 15.31 27.01 -21.58
C ARG A 116 15.09 27.68 -22.94
N SER A 117 14.52 28.89 -22.98
CA SER A 117 14.39 29.70 -24.19
C SER A 117 15.40 30.84 -24.27
N GLN A 118 16.43 30.84 -23.39
CA GLN A 118 17.52 31.82 -23.39
C GLN A 118 18.91 31.17 -23.51
N SER A 119 18.99 30.03 -24.20
CA SER A 119 20.26 29.47 -24.71
C SER A 119 20.23 29.41 -26.23
#